data_AF-A0A939LXQ9-F1
#
_entry.id   AF-A0A939LXQ9-F1
#
_cell.length_a   1.000
_cell.length_b   1.000
_cell.length_c   1.000
_cell.angle_alpha   90.00
_cell.angle_beta   90.00
_cell.angle_gamma   90.00
#
_symmetry.space_group_name_H-M   'P 1'
#
loop_
_entity.id
_entity.type
_entity.pdbx_description
1 polymer ?
#
loop_
_entity_poly.entity_id
_entity_poly.type
_entity_poly.pdbx_seq_one_letter_code
_entity_poly.pdbx_strand_id
1 'polypeptide(L)'
;MENNTTAPDVAEAREALAAITTAQQAVRNTPWPTWIYPVNAALLAALALTALLSEDRHTITLAVMFMVVGINMTAGYRSGTPSAVPTSRGFLAAAAVAMLAAGTAVLLPTVSGPTWLIVVLAVVAAASYLLGGVAHRRSTRRTP
;
A
#
# COMPACT_ATOMS: atom_id res chain seq x y z
N MET A 1 -2.90 3.92 -54.71
CA MET A 1 -3.71 3.94 -53.48
C MET A 1 -2.94 4.71 -52.44
N GLU A 2 -3.04 6.05 -52.45
CA GLU A 2 -2.52 6.89 -51.36
C GLU A 2 -3.31 6.59 -50.08
N ASN A 3 -2.60 6.14 -49.05
CA ASN A 3 -3.15 6.01 -47.71
C ASN A 3 -3.02 7.37 -47.00
N ASN A 4 -3.95 8.29 -47.28
CA ASN A 4 -4.05 9.57 -46.57
C ASN A 4 -4.52 9.29 -45.14
N THR A 5 -3.59 8.88 -44.28
CA THR A 5 -3.84 8.82 -42.83
C THR A 5 -3.81 10.26 -42.34
N THR A 6 -4.95 10.94 -42.36
CA THR A 6 -5.10 12.26 -41.76
C THR A 6 -4.63 12.15 -40.31
N ALA A 7 -3.58 12.90 -39.96
CA ALA A 7 -3.13 12.94 -38.57
C ALA A 7 -4.31 13.39 -37.70
N PRO A 8 -4.60 12.70 -36.58
CA PRO A 8 -5.74 13.02 -35.74
C PRO A 8 -5.66 14.48 -35.30
N ASP A 9 -6.81 15.16 -35.28
CA ASP A 9 -6.88 16.53 -34.78
C ASP A 9 -6.41 16.56 -33.31
N VAL A 10 -5.83 17.69 -32.89
CA VAL A 10 -5.30 17.84 -31.52
C VAL A 10 -6.40 17.62 -30.48
N ALA A 11 -7.65 17.97 -30.81
CA ALA A 11 -8.81 17.71 -29.96
C ALA A 11 -9.10 16.20 -29.82
N GLU A 12 -9.12 15.47 -30.94
CA GLU A 12 -9.31 14.00 -30.94
C GLU A 12 -8.20 13.27 -30.20
N ALA A 13 -6.94 13.70 -30.36
CA ALA A 13 -5.81 13.13 -29.64
C ALA A 13 -5.92 13.35 -28.12
N ARG A 14 -6.40 14.53 -27.69
CA ARG A 14 -6.65 14.82 -26.26
C ARG A 14 -7.78 13.99 -25.69
N GLU A 15 -8.86 13.81 -26.44
CA GLU A 15 -10.00 12.99 -26.03
C GLU A 15 -9.60 11.52 -25.90
N ALA A 16 -8.86 10.98 -26.87
CA ALA A 16 -8.32 9.63 -26.80
C ALA A 16 -7.39 9.43 -25.58
N LEU A 17 -6.53 10.41 -25.27
CA LEU A 17 -5.67 10.35 -24.09
C LEU A 17 -6.47 10.39 -22.78
N ALA A 18 -7.52 11.21 -22.71
CA ALA A 18 -8.41 11.27 -21.55
C ALA A 18 -9.17 9.94 -21.35
N ALA A 19 -9.63 9.31 -22.42
CA ALA A 19 -10.28 8.00 -22.39
C ALA A 19 -9.32 6.90 -21.88
N ILE A 20 -8.07 6.86 -22.39
CA ILE A 20 -7.04 5.92 -21.91
C ILE A 20 -6.74 6.15 -20.43
N THR A 21 -6.59 7.41 -20.00
CA THR A 21 -6.32 7.75 -18.60
C THR A 21 -7.45 7.26 -17.69
N THR A 22 -8.70 7.45 -18.12
CA THR A 22 -9.89 6.99 -17.39
C THR A 22 -9.93 5.46 -17.29
N ALA A 23 -9.66 4.75 -18.38
CA ALA A 23 -9.59 3.29 -18.39
C ALA A 23 -8.47 2.75 -17.47
N GLN A 24 -7.29 3.37 -17.49
CA GLN A 24 -6.20 3.01 -16.58
C GLN A 24 -6.56 3.28 -15.12
N GLN A 25 -7.25 4.39 -14.84
CA GLN A 25 -7.72 4.74 -13.51
C GLN A 25 -8.73 3.70 -12.99
N ALA A 26 -9.63 3.21 -13.85
CA ALA A 26 -10.61 2.19 -13.51
C ALA A 26 -9.94 0.86 -13.09
N VAL A 27 -8.93 0.41 -13.85
CA VAL A 27 -8.17 -0.80 -13.49
C VAL A 27 -7.39 -0.59 -12.18
N ARG A 28 -6.72 0.55 -12.01
CA ARG A 28 -5.92 0.84 -10.81
C ARG A 28 -6.75 1.02 -9.54
N ASN A 29 -7.99 1.48 -9.66
CA ASN A 29 -8.89 1.70 -8.53
C ASN A 29 -9.78 0.50 -8.21
N THR A 30 -9.44 -0.67 -8.75
CA THR A 30 -10.12 -1.92 -8.39
C THR A 30 -10.14 -2.09 -6.87
N PRO A 31 -11.32 -2.28 -6.25
CA PRO A 31 -11.43 -2.38 -4.81
C PRO A 31 -10.68 -3.61 -4.30
N TRP A 32 -9.83 -3.40 -3.31
CA TRP A 32 -9.09 -4.48 -2.67
C TRP A 32 -9.98 -5.31 -1.74
N PRO A 33 -9.61 -6.59 -1.49
CA PRO A 33 -10.29 -7.42 -0.51
C PRO A 33 -10.26 -6.75 0.87
N THR A 34 -11.41 -6.69 1.53
CA THR A 34 -11.59 -5.95 2.78
C THR A 34 -10.72 -6.45 3.93
N TRP A 35 -10.30 -7.71 3.91
CA TRP A 35 -9.44 -8.32 4.91
C TRP A 35 -7.97 -7.87 4.81
N ILE A 36 -7.52 -7.33 3.68
CA ILE A 36 -6.10 -6.98 3.49
C ILE A 36 -5.68 -5.85 4.44
N TYR A 37 -6.57 -4.90 4.72
CA TYR A 37 -6.27 -3.75 5.57
C TYR A 37 -5.97 -4.14 7.03
N PRO A 38 -6.83 -4.88 7.74
CA PRO A 38 -6.50 -5.32 9.09
C PRO A 38 -5.31 -6.29 9.12
N VAL A 39 -5.12 -7.12 8.09
CA VAL A 39 -3.96 -8.03 8.03
C VAL A 39 -2.65 -7.27 7.87
N ASN A 40 -2.55 -6.32 6.91
CA ASN A 40 -1.35 -5.51 6.76
C ASN A 40 -1.09 -4.61 7.98
N ALA A 41 -2.14 -4.09 8.63
CA ALA A 41 -1.98 -3.35 9.88
C ALA A 41 -1.39 -4.22 10.99
N ALA A 42 -1.87 -5.46 11.14
CA ALA A 42 -1.32 -6.42 12.09
C ALA A 42 0.12 -6.80 11.76
N LEU A 43 0.45 -7.02 10.49
CA LEU A 43 1.81 -7.37 10.06
C LEU A 43 2.79 -6.21 10.24
N LEU A 44 2.38 -4.96 9.99
CA LEU A 44 3.23 -3.79 10.22
C LEU A 44 3.48 -3.56 11.72
N ALA A 45 2.47 -3.77 12.56
CA ALA A 45 2.67 -3.76 14.01
C ALA A 45 3.57 -4.91 14.46
N ALA A 46 3.36 -6.14 13.95
CA ALA A 46 4.22 -7.28 14.24
C ALA A 46 5.67 -7.02 13.82
N LEU A 47 5.88 -6.40 12.65
CA LEU A 47 7.19 -5.99 12.15
C LEU A 47 7.86 -4.99 13.10
N ALA A 48 7.13 -3.99 13.59
CA ALA A 48 7.64 -3.05 14.58
C ALA A 48 8.03 -3.75 15.89
N LEU A 49 7.20 -4.69 16.35
CA LEU A 49 7.41 -5.43 17.59
C LEU A 49 8.55 -6.45 17.52
N THR A 50 9.04 -6.85 16.34
CA THR A 50 10.22 -7.74 16.25
C THR A 50 11.46 -7.11 16.89
N ALA A 51 11.49 -5.78 17.00
CA ALA A 51 12.51 -5.03 17.72
C ALA A 51 12.64 -5.42 19.21
N LEU A 52 11.60 -6.00 19.79
CA LEU A 52 11.58 -6.47 21.19
C LEU A 52 12.13 -7.89 21.36
N LEU A 53 12.37 -8.61 20.26
CA LEU A 53 12.86 -9.98 20.32
C LEU A 53 14.36 -9.99 20.59
N SER A 54 14.76 -10.72 21.63
CA SER A 54 16.16 -10.94 21.98
C SER A 54 16.81 -12.03 21.11
N GLU A 55 16.04 -13.06 20.77
CA GLU A 55 16.45 -14.20 19.95
C GLU A 55 15.74 -14.18 18.59
N ASP A 56 16.40 -14.69 17.55
CA ASP A 56 15.84 -14.88 16.19
C ASP A 56 15.22 -13.64 15.51
N ARG A 57 15.49 -12.44 16.03
CA ARG A 57 14.93 -11.19 15.52
C ARG A 57 15.06 -11.02 14.01
N HIS A 58 16.24 -11.31 13.45
CA HIS A 58 16.48 -11.18 12.00
C HIS A 58 15.60 -12.14 11.20
N THR A 59 15.57 -13.40 11.59
CA THR A 59 14.76 -14.45 10.94
C THR A 59 13.28 -14.11 10.99
N ILE A 60 12.78 -13.69 12.16
CA ILE A 60 11.37 -13.32 12.33
C ILE A 60 11.03 -12.04 11.57
N THR A 61 11.91 -11.05 11.57
CA THR A 61 11.73 -9.80 10.78
C THR A 61 11.62 -10.13 9.29
N LEU A 62 12.52 -10.95 8.76
CA LEU A 62 12.47 -11.40 7.36
C LEU A 62 11.18 -12.18 7.07
N ALA A 63 10.79 -13.11 7.96
CA ALA A 63 9.55 -13.87 7.80
C ALA A 63 8.31 -12.97 7.73
N VAL A 64 8.23 -11.95 8.59
CA VAL A 64 7.14 -10.97 8.57
C VAL A 64 7.17 -10.15 7.27
N MET A 65 8.35 -9.71 6.81
CA MET A 65 8.47 -9.01 5.51
C MET A 65 7.99 -9.89 4.35
N PHE A 66 8.37 -11.17 4.33
CA PHE A 66 7.87 -12.12 3.32
C PHE A 66 6.36 -12.33 3.41
N MET A 67 5.79 -12.39 4.61
CA MET A 67 4.34 -12.46 4.79
C MET A 67 3.63 -11.22 4.24
N VAL A 68 4.17 -10.01 4.49
CA VAL A 68 3.64 -8.77 3.91
C VAL A 68 3.63 -8.87 2.39
N VAL A 69 4.75 -9.22 1.77
CA VAL A 69 4.83 -9.34 0.30
C VAL A 69 3.85 -10.40 -0.22
N GLY A 70 3.86 -11.60 0.37
CA GLY A 70 3.03 -12.73 -0.07
C GLY A 70 1.53 -12.44 0.05
N ILE A 71 1.09 -11.79 1.13
CA ILE A 71 -0.31 -11.40 1.31
C ILE A 71 -0.72 -10.33 0.30
N ASN A 72 0.13 -9.33 0.06
CA ASN A 72 -0.17 -8.27 -0.92
C ASN A 72 -0.18 -8.81 -2.35
N MET A 73 0.75 -9.71 -2.71
CA MET A 73 0.71 -10.40 -4.01
C MET A 73 -0.55 -11.25 -4.16
N THR A 74 -0.90 -12.05 -3.15
CA THR A 74 -2.10 -12.89 -3.18
C THR A 74 -3.37 -12.06 -3.35
N ALA A 75 -3.48 -10.96 -2.61
CA ALA A 75 -4.62 -10.05 -2.72
C ALA A 75 -4.66 -9.36 -4.10
N GLY A 76 -3.51 -8.95 -4.64
CA GLY A 76 -3.40 -8.37 -5.98
C GLY A 76 -3.82 -9.36 -7.07
N TYR A 77 -3.36 -10.61 -7.02
CA TYR A 77 -3.79 -11.66 -7.95
C TYR A 77 -5.29 -11.93 -7.86
N ARG A 78 -5.87 -12.00 -6.66
CA ARG A 78 -7.32 -12.16 -6.47
C ARG A 78 -8.13 -10.98 -7.01
N SER A 79 -7.52 -9.80 -7.09
CA SER A 79 -8.17 -8.57 -7.58
C SER A 79 -7.87 -8.31 -9.06
N GLY A 80 -7.23 -9.25 -9.78
CA GLY A 80 -6.84 -9.09 -11.17
C GLY A 80 -5.75 -8.03 -11.41
N THR A 81 -5.13 -7.54 -10.34
CA THR A 81 -4.24 -6.36 -10.33
C THR A 81 -3.03 -6.58 -9.41
N PRO A 82 -2.14 -7.55 -9.72
CA PRO A 82 -1.06 -8.00 -8.85
C PRO A 82 -0.05 -6.90 -8.46
N SER A 83 0.02 -5.82 -9.23
CA SER A 83 0.96 -4.72 -9.01
C SER A 83 0.29 -3.34 -9.04
N ALA A 84 -1.04 -3.27 -8.91
CA ALA A 84 -1.71 -1.97 -8.89
C ALA A 84 -1.42 -1.24 -7.58
N VAL A 85 -0.69 -0.14 -7.68
CA VAL A 85 -0.49 0.79 -6.57
C VAL A 85 -1.74 1.66 -6.44
N PRO A 86 -2.34 1.79 -5.24
CA PRO A 86 -3.49 2.66 -5.03
C PRO A 86 -3.19 4.11 -5.40
N THR A 87 -4.13 4.79 -6.05
CA THR A 87 -3.97 6.19 -6.47
C THR A 87 -4.36 7.19 -5.38
N SER A 88 -5.00 6.74 -4.30
CA SER A 88 -5.46 7.60 -3.21
C SER A 88 -4.27 8.19 -2.44
N ARG A 89 -4.02 9.49 -2.63
CA ARG A 89 -2.94 10.23 -1.93
C ARG A 89 -3.03 10.09 -0.41
N GLY A 90 -4.24 10.09 0.15
CA GLY A 90 -4.46 9.91 1.59
C GLY A 90 -4.07 8.51 2.06
N PHE A 91 -4.38 7.47 1.29
CA PHE A 91 -3.93 6.11 1.59
C PHE A 91 -2.41 6.00 1.50
N LEU A 92 -1.80 6.53 0.44
CA LEU A 92 -0.35 6.48 0.24
C LEU A 92 0.40 7.21 1.37
N ALA A 93 -0.06 8.38 1.79
CA ALA A 93 0.51 9.10 2.92
C ALA A 93 0.40 8.30 4.21
N ALA A 94 -0.77 7.73 4.50
CA ALA A 94 -0.99 6.92 5.70
C ALA A 94 -0.16 5.63 5.70
N ALA A 95 -0.03 4.96 4.54
CA ALA A 95 0.82 3.79 4.38
C ALA A 95 2.31 4.14 4.54
N ALA A 96 2.75 5.29 4.02
CA ALA A 96 4.11 5.79 4.21
C ALA A 96 4.41 6.05 5.69
N VAL A 97 3.51 6.71 6.42
CA VAL A 97 3.63 6.89 7.88
C VAL A 97 3.72 5.54 8.59
N ALA A 98 2.88 4.57 8.21
CA ALA A 98 2.91 3.25 8.83
C ALA A 98 4.23 2.49 8.59
N MET A 99 4.75 2.54 7.36
CA MET A 99 6.04 1.94 7.00
C MET A 99 7.20 2.64 7.72
N LEU A 100 7.19 3.97 7.80
CA LEU A 100 8.20 4.73 8.53
C LEU A 100 8.17 4.38 10.02
N ALA A 101 6.99 4.35 10.65
CA ALA A 101 6.88 3.97 12.06
C ALA A 101 7.41 2.55 12.33
N ALA A 102 7.04 1.57 11.50
CA ALA A 102 7.55 0.21 11.62
C ALA A 102 9.07 0.12 11.37
N GLY A 103 9.58 0.81 10.34
CA GLY A 103 11.00 0.86 10.02
C GLY A 103 11.82 1.52 11.12
N THR A 104 11.36 2.65 11.66
CA THR A 104 11.98 3.32 12.80
C THR A 104 12.02 2.39 14.02
N ALA A 105 10.94 1.67 14.32
CA ALA A 105 10.92 0.70 15.42
C ALA A 105 11.95 -0.42 15.23
N VAL A 106 12.08 -0.96 14.01
CA VAL A 106 13.08 -1.97 13.68
C VAL A 106 14.51 -1.43 13.80
N LEU A 107 14.74 -0.13 13.62
CA LEU A 107 16.06 0.47 13.75
C LEU A 107 16.36 0.95 15.18
N LEU A 108 15.35 1.24 16.00
CA LEU A 108 15.52 1.88 17.31
C LEU A 108 16.38 1.11 18.34
N PRO A 109 16.37 -0.23 18.42
CA PRO A 109 17.21 -0.97 19.37
C PRO A 109 18.71 -0.79 19.17
N THR A 110 19.15 -0.29 18.01
CA THR A 110 20.57 0.05 17.80
C THR A 110 20.97 1.35 18.51
N VAL A 111 20.02 2.08 19.09
CA VAL A 111 20.18 3.45 19.61
C VAL A 111 19.88 3.56 21.11
N SER A 112 19.80 2.45 21.86
CA SER A 112 19.51 2.44 23.31
C SER A 112 18.23 3.20 23.72
N GLY A 113 17.21 3.20 22.86
CA GLY A 113 15.95 3.90 23.11
C GLY A 113 15.02 3.17 24.10
N PRO A 114 14.13 3.89 24.79
CA PRO A 114 13.11 3.29 25.67
C PRO A 114 12.20 2.29 24.95
N THR A 115 12.02 1.10 25.52
CA THR A 115 11.19 0.01 24.98
C THR A 115 9.74 0.42 24.70
N TRP A 116 9.17 1.33 25.50
CA TRP A 116 7.81 1.82 25.32
C TRP A 116 7.62 2.56 23.99
N LEU A 117 8.67 3.17 23.43
CA LEU A 117 8.61 3.84 22.12
C LEU A 117 8.33 2.84 21.00
N ILE A 118 8.88 1.63 21.08
CA ILE A 118 8.64 0.57 20.08
C ILE A 118 7.16 0.20 20.05
N VAL A 119 6.54 0.07 21.23
CA VAL A 119 5.10 -0.21 21.34
C VAL A 119 4.27 0.94 20.76
N VAL A 120 4.62 2.18 21.05
CA VAL A 120 3.94 3.35 20.47
C VAL A 120 4.06 3.37 18.95
N LEU A 121 5.25 3.12 18.40
CA LEU A 121 5.47 3.06 16.96
C LEU A 121 4.68 1.92 16.30
N ALA A 122 4.56 0.76 16.95
CA ALA A 122 3.73 -0.34 16.48
C ALA A 122 2.24 0.05 16.41
N VAL A 123 1.74 0.75 17.43
CA VAL A 123 0.35 1.25 17.47
C VAL A 123 0.14 2.30 16.38
N VAL A 124 1.08 3.23 16.20
CA VAL A 124 1.02 4.23 15.12
C VAL A 124 0.99 3.54 13.76
N ALA A 125 1.84 2.55 13.53
CA ALA A 125 1.87 1.80 12.27
C ALA A 125 0.51 1.15 11.96
N ALA A 126 -0.06 0.43 12.92
CA ALA A 126 -1.38 -0.20 12.75
C ALA A 126 -2.49 0.84 12.53
N ALA A 127 -2.56 1.86 13.38
CA ALA A 127 -3.62 2.87 13.34
C ALA A 127 -3.58 3.67 12.03
N SER A 128 -2.40 4.13 11.60
CA SER A 128 -2.22 4.85 10.34
C SER A 128 -2.64 3.98 9.15
N TYR A 129 -2.24 2.71 9.11
CA TYR A 129 -2.62 1.83 8.00
C TYR A 129 -4.13 1.56 7.95
N LEU A 130 -4.77 1.35 9.11
CA LEU A 130 -6.23 1.18 9.20
C LEU A 130 -7.00 2.42 8.76
N LEU A 131 -6.58 3.61 9.24
CA LEU A 131 -7.18 4.89 8.83
C LEU A 131 -7.02 5.14 7.33
N GLY A 132 -5.83 4.87 6.79
CA GLY A 132 -5.58 4.86 5.36
C GLY A 132 -6.54 3.92 4.63
N GLY A 133 -6.70 2.69 5.13
CA GLY A 133 -7.59 1.69 4.55
C GLY A 133 -9.06 2.14 4.48
N VAL A 134 -9.54 2.84 5.51
CA VAL A 134 -10.88 3.48 5.49
C VAL A 134 -10.96 4.53 4.39
N ALA A 135 -9.94 5.40 4.26
CA ALA A 135 -9.90 6.41 3.21
C ALA A 135 -9.87 5.78 1.81
N HIS A 136 -9.09 4.72 1.61
CA HIS A 136 -9.02 4.01 0.33
C HIS A 136 -10.36 3.37 -0.05
N ARG A 137 -11.01 2.65 0.87
CA ARG A 137 -12.34 2.07 0.62
C ARG A 137 -13.39 3.13 0.26
N ARG A 138 -13.32 4.31 0.90
CA ARG A 138 -14.21 5.43 0.57
C ARG A 138 -13.94 5.97 -0.83
N SER A 139 -12.69 5.97 -1.29
CA SER A 139 -12.33 6.41 -2.64
C SER A 139 -12.75 5.43 -3.75
N THR A 140 -12.72 4.12 -3.49
CA THR A 140 -13.04 3.10 -4.50
C THR A 140 -14.52 2.76 -4.59
N ARG A 141 -15.32 3.08 -3.56
CA ARG A 141 -16.79 2.93 -3.59
C ARG A 141 -17.52 4.06 -4.33
N ARG A 142 -16.83 5.11 -4.75
CA ARG A 142 -17.43 6.31 -5.39
C ARG A 142 -17.36 6.32 -6.92
N THR A 143 -16.73 5.32 -7.52
CA THR A 143 -16.76 5.14 -8.98
C THR A 143 -18.02 4.35 -9.35
N PRO A 144 -18.97 4.97 -10.10
CA PRO A 144 -20.18 4.30 -10.57
C PRO A 144 -19.87 3.17 -11.56
#